data_AF-A0A8S9I908-F1
#
_entry.id   AF-A0A8S9I908-F1
#
_cell.length_a   1.000
_cell.length_b   1.000
_cell.length_c   1.000
_cell.angle_alpha   90.00
_cell.angle_beta   90.00
_cell.angle_gamma   90.00
#
_symmetry.space_group_name_H-M   'P 1'
#
loop_
_entity.id
_entity.type
_entity.pdbx_description
1 polymer ?
#
loop_
_entity_poly.entity_id
_entity_poly.type
_entity_poly.pdbx_seq_one_letter_code
_entity_poly.pdbx_strand_id
1 'polypeptide(L)'
;VSVLADDILKNVEFDALRIVYNKFHSVVAFLPTVATVLSPEIIEKESEVGGKLGELDSYEIEGGETKGEILQNLAEFQFSCVMFNAVLENACSEMGARMSAMDSSSRNAGEMLDRLTLTYNRTRQASITTELIEIISGASALEAAK
;
A
#
# COMPACT_ATOMS: atom_id res chain seq x y z
N VAL A 1 -4.97 16.31 -0.35
CA VAL A 1 -4.61 16.03 -1.77
C VAL A 1 -4.54 17.32 -2.57
N SER A 2 -5.54 18.21 -2.51
CA SER A 2 -5.51 19.51 -3.19
C SER A 2 -4.27 20.36 -2.88
N VAL A 3 -3.88 20.48 -1.60
CA VAL A 3 -2.66 21.21 -1.20
C VAL A 3 -1.39 20.57 -1.78
N LEU A 4 -1.37 19.24 -1.90
CA LEU A 4 -0.23 18.49 -2.44
C LEU A 4 -0.15 18.66 -3.96
N ALA A 5 -1.30 18.71 -4.63
CA ALA A 5 -1.38 19.00 -6.05
C ALA A 5 -0.90 20.42 -6.36
N ASP A 6 -1.34 21.41 -5.57
CA ASP A 6 -0.92 22.80 -5.68
C ASP A 6 0.58 22.99 -5.44
N ASP A 7 1.14 22.30 -4.43
CA ASP A 7 2.57 22.34 -4.12
C ASP A 7 3.43 21.73 -5.25
N ILE A 8 2.96 20.65 -5.88
CA ILE A 8 3.64 20.03 -7.03
C ILE A 8 3.59 20.94 -8.26
N LEU A 9 2.44 21.57 -8.53
CA LEU A 9 2.27 22.47 -9.66
C LEU A 9 3.10 23.75 -9.54
N LYS A 10 3.30 24.27 -8.32
CA LYS A 10 4.04 25.51 -8.08
C LYS A 10 5.56 25.34 -8.06
N ASN A 11 6.05 24.20 -7.59
CA ASN A 11 7.47 24.02 -7.31
C ASN A 11 8.23 23.29 -8.42
N VAL A 12 7.53 22.68 -9.38
CA VAL A 12 8.15 21.82 -10.39
C VAL A 12 7.61 22.15 -11.77
N GLU A 13 8.51 22.57 -12.67
CA GLU A 13 8.23 22.57 -14.10
C GLU A 13 8.38 21.13 -14.63
N PHE A 14 7.35 20.63 -15.29
CA PHE A 14 7.33 19.27 -15.84
C PHE A 14 6.64 19.25 -17.20
N ASP A 15 7.13 18.38 -18.09
CA ASP A 15 6.46 18.10 -19.36
C ASP A 15 5.38 17.01 -19.19
N ALA A 16 5.69 15.98 -18.40
CA ALA A 16 4.78 14.88 -18.11
C ALA A 16 4.98 14.36 -16.70
N LEU A 17 3.89 14.28 -15.94
CA LEU A 17 3.88 13.75 -14.58
C LEU A 17 3.26 12.36 -14.58
N ARG A 18 4.01 11.38 -14.06
CA ARG A 18 3.59 9.99 -13.96
C ARG A 18 3.26 9.63 -12.53
N ILE A 19 2.00 9.32 -12.27
CA ILE A 19 1.52 8.88 -10.97
C ILE A 19 1.45 7.37 -10.99
N VAL A 20 2.29 6.71 -10.19
CA VAL A 20 2.28 5.26 -10.01
C VAL A 20 1.44 4.92 -8.79
N TYR A 21 0.41 4.10 -8.98
CA TYR A 21 -0.46 3.67 -7.89
C TYR A 21 -0.97 2.25 -8.13
N ASN A 22 -1.48 1.63 -7.07
CA ASN A 22 -2.12 0.32 -7.18
C ASN A 22 -3.60 0.54 -7.42
N LYS A 23 -4.11 0.04 -8.55
CA LYS A 23 -5.53 0.03 -8.84
C LYS A 23 -6.18 -1.15 -8.12
N PHE A 24 -7.17 -0.87 -7.30
CA PHE A 24 -7.93 -1.87 -6.58
C PHE A 24 -8.88 -2.59 -7.54
N HIS A 25 -8.62 -3.87 -7.80
CA HIS A 25 -9.55 -4.71 -8.56
C HIS A 25 -10.37 -5.61 -7.63
N SER A 26 -9.72 -6.18 -6.62
CA SER A 26 -10.38 -6.94 -5.56
C SER A 26 -9.49 -6.98 -4.32
N VAL A 27 -10.01 -7.52 -3.22
CA VAL A 27 -9.25 -7.71 -1.97
C VAL A 27 -8.02 -8.63 -2.16
N VAL A 28 -7.97 -9.40 -3.25
CA VAL A 28 -6.88 -10.33 -3.56
C VAL A 28 -5.97 -9.81 -4.68
N ALA A 29 -6.49 -8.97 -5.58
CA ALA A 29 -5.78 -8.52 -6.77
C ALA A 29 -5.71 -6.99 -6.84
N PHE A 30 -4.48 -6.49 -6.85
CA PHE A 30 -4.15 -5.08 -7.03
C PHE A 30 -3.19 -4.95 -8.21
N LEU A 31 -3.51 -4.09 -9.18
CA LEU A 31 -2.73 -3.93 -10.42
C LEU A 31 -1.93 -2.62 -10.36
N PRO A 32 -0.59 -2.67 -10.38
CA PRO A 32 0.24 -1.46 -10.49
C PRO A 32 -0.04 -0.78 -11.82
N THR A 33 -0.58 0.43 -11.74
CA THR A 33 -1.00 1.23 -12.91
C THR A 33 -0.28 2.59 -12.86
N VAL A 34 0.00 3.14 -14.04
CA VAL A 34 0.61 4.46 -14.19
C VAL A 34 -0.38 5.37 -14.89
N ALA A 35 -0.83 6.41 -14.21
CA ALA A 35 -1.55 7.51 -14.84
C ALA A 35 -0.54 8.57 -15.28
N THR A 36 -0.66 9.04 -16.52
CA THR A 36 0.18 10.13 -17.05
C THR A 36 -0.67 11.38 -17.19
N VAL A 37 -0.20 12.48 -16.60
CA VAL A 37 -0.79 13.81 -16.71
C VAL A 37 0.20 14.70 -17.44
N LEU A 38 -0.26 15.36 -18.50
CA LEU A 38 0.56 16.26 -19.31
C LEU A 38 0.47 17.68 -18.76
N SER A 39 1.47 18.51 -19.07
CA SER A 39 1.45 19.91 -18.68
C SER A 39 0.44 20.73 -19.50
N PRO A 40 -0.09 21.83 -18.94
CA PRO A 40 -1.03 22.71 -19.65
C PRO A 40 -0.48 23.24 -20.98
N GLU A 41 0.82 23.57 -21.03
CA GLU A 41 1.47 24.10 -22.24
C GLU A 41 1.53 23.08 -23.39
N ILE A 42 1.71 21.80 -23.06
CA ILE A 42 1.73 20.72 -24.05
C ILE A 42 0.30 20.40 -24.50
N ILE A 43 -0.67 20.46 -23.58
CA ILE A 43 -2.10 20.30 -23.86
C ILE A 43 -2.58 21.39 -24.82
N GLU A 44 -2.19 22.64 -24.59
CA GLU A 44 -2.55 23.77 -25.46
C GLU A 44 -1.91 23.63 -26.85
N LYS A 45 -0.61 23.30 -26.92
CA LYS A 45 0.07 23.02 -28.20
C LYS A 45 -0.54 21.85 -28.97
N GLU A 46 -0.96 20.77 -28.29
CA GLU A 46 -1.62 19.64 -28.96
C GLU A 46 -3.06 19.94 -29.41
N SER A 47 -3.74 20.85 -28.71
CA SER A 47 -5.07 21.36 -29.09
C SER A 47 -4.99 22.17 -30.39
N GLU A 48 -3.98 23.04 -30.53
CA GLU A 48 -3.79 23.86 -31.73
C GLU A 48 -3.36 23.06 -32.98
N VAL A 49 -2.66 21.93 -32.79
CA VAL A 49 -2.16 21.09 -33.89
C VAL A 49 -3.23 20.14 -34.46
N GLY A 50 -4.43 20.08 -33.86
CA GLY A 50 -5.57 19.33 -34.39
C GLY A 50 -5.51 17.82 -34.12
N GLY A 51 -4.93 17.41 -32.98
CA GLY A 51 -4.94 16.01 -32.52
C GLY A 51 -6.28 15.58 -31.91
N LYS A 52 -6.28 14.54 -31.05
CA LYS A 52 -7.48 14.11 -30.29
C LYS A 52 -8.08 15.23 -29.43
N LEU A 53 -7.29 16.26 -29.07
CA LEU A 53 -7.77 17.44 -28.37
C LEU A 53 -8.45 18.49 -29.27
N GLY A 54 -8.37 18.37 -30.60
CA GLY A 54 -9.11 19.23 -31.52
C GLY A 54 -10.63 19.09 -31.43
N GLU A 55 -11.13 17.99 -30.85
CA GLU A 55 -12.56 17.83 -30.51
C GLU A 55 -13.02 18.83 -29.43
N LEU A 56 -12.11 19.48 -28.70
CA LEU A 56 -12.44 20.54 -27.75
C LEU A 56 -13.08 21.77 -28.42
N ASP A 57 -12.84 21.98 -29.73
CA ASP A 57 -13.49 23.04 -30.52
C ASP A 57 -14.99 22.80 -30.74
N SER A 58 -15.48 21.58 -30.46
CA SER A 58 -16.92 21.27 -30.49
C SER A 58 -17.68 21.75 -29.25
N TYR A 59 -16.96 22.14 -28.19
CA TYR A 59 -17.54 22.63 -26.95
C TYR A 59 -17.62 24.16 -26.97
N GLU A 60 -18.82 24.70 -26.71
CA GLU A 60 -18.98 26.12 -26.48
C GLU A 60 -18.47 26.49 -25.08
N ILE A 61 -17.48 27.39 -25.03
CA ILE A 61 -16.87 27.84 -23.80
C ILE A 61 -17.70 29.02 -23.25
N GLU A 62 -18.41 28.79 -22.15
CA GLU A 62 -19.10 29.86 -21.42
C GLU A 62 -18.12 30.61 -20.51
N GLY A 63 -17.90 31.91 -20.75
CA GLY A 63 -17.09 32.75 -19.86
C GLY A 63 -16.46 33.97 -20.55
N GLY A 64 -15.93 34.89 -19.74
CA GLY A 64 -15.10 36.02 -20.21
C GLY A 64 -13.59 35.73 -20.25
N GLU A 65 -13.21 34.50 -19.89
CA GLU A 65 -11.83 34.01 -19.89
C GLU A 65 -11.43 33.48 -21.27
N THR A 66 -10.14 33.56 -21.58
CA THR A 66 -9.60 33.02 -22.83
C THR A 66 -9.57 31.49 -22.82
N LYS A 67 -9.63 30.86 -24.00
CA LYS A 67 -9.57 29.39 -24.14
C LYS A 67 -8.34 28.78 -23.41
N GLY A 68 -7.20 29.47 -23.42
CA GLY A 68 -5.98 29.03 -22.73
C GLY A 68 -6.13 28.99 -21.20
N GLU A 69 -6.73 30.00 -20.58
CA GLU A 69 -6.96 30.06 -19.12
C GLU A 69 -7.87 28.91 -18.65
N ILE A 70 -8.91 28.59 -19.42
CA ILE A 70 -9.83 27.50 -19.09
C ILE A 70 -9.16 26.14 -19.26
N LEU A 71 -8.34 25.95 -20.29
CA LEU A 71 -7.56 24.73 -20.46
C LEU A 71 -6.54 24.52 -19.34
N GLN A 72 -5.93 25.61 -18.85
CA GLN A 72 -5.04 25.56 -17.70
C GLN A 72 -5.80 25.11 -16.44
N ASN A 73 -6.92 25.78 -16.12
CA ASN A 73 -7.75 25.44 -14.97
C ASN A 73 -8.25 23.98 -15.05
N LEU A 74 -8.64 23.52 -16.23
CA LEU A 74 -9.09 22.15 -16.46
C LEU A 74 -7.96 21.13 -16.27
N ALA A 75 -6.75 21.43 -16.73
CA ALA A 75 -5.59 20.56 -16.55
C ALA A 75 -5.21 20.42 -15.08
N GLU A 76 -5.20 21.52 -14.32
CA GLU A 76 -4.93 21.53 -12.88
C GLU A 76 -6.01 20.76 -12.09
N PHE A 77 -7.28 20.92 -12.49
CA PHE A 77 -8.40 20.18 -11.91
C PHE A 77 -8.29 18.68 -12.21
N GLN A 78 -8.01 18.31 -13.47
CA GLN A 78 -7.82 16.93 -13.88
C GLN A 78 -6.67 16.28 -13.13
N PHE A 79 -5.55 16.99 -12.96
CA PHE A 79 -4.42 16.52 -12.15
C PHE A 79 -4.85 16.22 -10.71
N SER A 80 -5.57 17.16 -10.07
CA SER A 80 -6.08 16.99 -8.72
C SER A 80 -7.01 15.79 -8.59
N CYS A 81 -7.89 15.56 -9.57
CA CYS A 81 -8.80 14.42 -9.61
C CYS A 81 -8.06 13.09 -9.75
N VAL A 82 -7.10 12.99 -10.69
CA VAL A 82 -6.29 11.78 -10.90
C VAL A 82 -5.48 11.47 -9.65
N MET A 83 -4.87 12.48 -9.04
CA MET A 83 -4.09 12.31 -7.81
C MET A 83 -4.97 11.84 -6.64
N PHE A 84 -6.18 12.41 -6.50
CA PHE A 84 -7.12 11.99 -5.47
C PHE A 84 -7.56 10.53 -5.66
N ASN A 85 -7.89 10.15 -6.89
CA ASN A 85 -8.22 8.76 -7.22
C ASN A 85 -7.05 7.81 -6.91
N ALA A 86 -5.85 8.16 -7.35
CA ALA A 86 -4.65 7.35 -7.14
C ALA A 86 -4.36 7.10 -5.64
N VAL A 87 -4.50 8.12 -4.80
CA VAL A 87 -4.30 7.98 -3.35
C VAL A 87 -5.38 7.09 -2.71
N LEU A 88 -6.65 7.25 -3.10
CA LEU A 88 -7.74 6.42 -2.59
C LEU A 88 -7.60 4.95 -2.98
N GLU A 89 -7.32 4.69 -4.24
CA GLU A 89 -7.08 3.35 -4.80
C GLU A 89 -5.89 2.65 -4.10
N ASN A 90 -4.81 3.41 -3.86
CA ASN A 90 -3.64 2.90 -3.16
C ASN A 90 -3.95 2.59 -1.70
N ALA A 91 -4.63 3.49 -0.98
CA ALA A 91 -5.02 3.26 0.42
C ALA A 91 -5.94 2.03 0.57
N CYS A 92 -6.88 1.82 -0.35
CA CYS A 92 -7.72 0.63 -0.35
C CYS A 92 -6.91 -0.65 -0.61
N SER A 93 -6.03 -0.60 -1.61
CA SER A 93 -5.13 -1.71 -1.95
C SER A 93 -4.18 -2.06 -0.80
N GLU A 94 -3.68 -1.05 -0.09
CA GLU A 94 -2.84 -1.19 1.10
C GLU A 94 -3.57 -1.94 2.21
N MET A 95 -4.83 -1.60 2.50
CA MET A 95 -5.61 -2.30 3.52
C MET A 95 -5.85 -3.76 3.14
N GLY A 96 -6.17 -4.06 1.88
CA GLY A 96 -6.35 -5.43 1.41
C GLY A 96 -5.06 -6.26 1.47
N ALA A 97 -3.94 -5.67 1.06
CA ALA A 97 -2.61 -6.30 1.16
C ALA A 97 -2.21 -6.54 2.63
N ARG A 98 -2.47 -5.56 3.51
CA ARG A 98 -2.20 -5.67 4.94
C ARG A 98 -3.02 -6.79 5.58
N MET A 99 -4.30 -6.92 5.25
CA MET A 99 -5.16 -7.98 5.76
C MET A 99 -4.58 -9.37 5.41
N SER A 100 -4.21 -9.58 4.15
CA SER A 100 -3.59 -10.84 3.70
C SER A 100 -2.25 -11.13 4.38
N ALA A 101 -1.42 -10.10 4.58
CA ALA A 101 -0.14 -10.23 5.27
C ALA A 101 -0.30 -10.56 6.76
N MET A 102 -1.29 -9.96 7.44
CA MET A 102 -1.58 -10.23 8.85
C MET A 102 -2.19 -11.62 9.04
N ASP A 103 -3.04 -12.07 8.14
CA ASP A 103 -3.57 -13.43 8.14
C ASP A 103 -2.45 -14.47 7.99
N SER A 104 -1.50 -14.24 7.08
CA SER A 104 -0.32 -15.10 6.95
C SER A 104 0.56 -15.07 8.19
N SER A 105 0.75 -13.90 8.78
CA SER A 105 1.55 -13.74 10.00
C SER A 105 0.92 -14.50 11.18
N SER A 106 -0.42 -14.46 11.29
CA SER A 106 -1.17 -15.14 12.35
C SER A 106 -1.10 -16.66 12.20
N ARG A 107 -1.21 -17.17 10.97
CA ARG A 107 -0.99 -18.61 10.70
C ARG A 107 0.43 -19.04 11.06
N ASN A 108 1.44 -18.30 10.63
CA ASN A 108 2.85 -18.61 10.92
C ASN A 108 3.15 -18.56 12.44
N ALA A 109 2.55 -17.61 13.15
CA ALA A 109 2.65 -17.53 14.61
C ALA A 109 1.97 -18.72 15.30
N GLY A 110 0.82 -19.18 14.79
CA GLY A 110 0.14 -20.39 15.26
C GLY A 110 1.01 -21.64 15.12
N GLU A 111 1.60 -21.86 13.95
CA GLU A 111 2.53 -22.98 13.73
C GLU A 111 3.74 -22.94 14.68
N MET A 112 4.27 -21.75 14.92
CA MET A 112 5.37 -21.56 15.87
C MET A 112 4.93 -21.89 17.31
N LEU A 113 3.75 -21.43 17.71
CA LEU A 113 3.17 -21.69 19.03
C LEU A 113 2.98 -23.19 19.26
N ASP A 114 2.46 -23.92 18.27
CA ASP A 114 2.28 -25.37 18.35
C ASP A 114 3.61 -26.10 18.57
N ARG A 115 4.64 -25.71 17.81
CA ARG A 115 5.98 -26.27 17.95
C ARG A 115 6.60 -25.98 19.32
N LEU A 116 6.43 -24.75 19.82
CA LEU A 116 6.91 -24.35 21.15
C LEU A 116 6.15 -25.06 22.27
N THR A 117 4.84 -25.28 22.10
CA THR A 117 4.01 -26.00 23.06
C THR A 117 4.44 -27.46 23.20
N LEU A 118 4.73 -28.13 22.07
CA LEU A 118 5.29 -29.48 22.10
C LEU A 118 6.64 -29.54 22.79
N THR A 119 7.50 -28.55 22.52
CA THR A 119 8.83 -28.44 23.14
C THR A 119 8.70 -28.20 24.65
N TYR A 120 7.82 -27.29 25.06
CA TYR A 120 7.52 -27.00 26.46
C TYR A 120 7.05 -28.25 27.21
N ASN A 121 6.11 -29.01 26.65
CA ASN A 121 5.61 -30.23 27.28
C ASN A 121 6.69 -31.31 27.42
N ARG A 122 7.56 -31.48 26.41
CA ARG A 122 8.70 -32.40 26.48
C ARG A 122 9.69 -31.98 27.57
N THR A 123 10.08 -30.70 27.60
CA THR A 123 11.00 -30.16 28.62
C THR A 123 10.39 -30.27 30.01
N ARG A 124 9.09 -30.01 30.18
CA ARG A 124 8.37 -30.17 31.44
C ARG A 124 8.43 -31.62 31.94
N GLN A 125 8.16 -32.58 31.06
CA GLN A 125 8.24 -34.00 31.41
C GLN A 125 9.68 -34.40 31.79
N ALA A 126 10.67 -33.95 31.01
CA ALA A 126 12.08 -34.19 31.30
C ALA A 126 12.51 -33.62 32.67
N SER A 127 12.04 -32.42 33.02
CA SER A 127 12.30 -31.79 34.33
C SER A 127 11.72 -32.63 35.47
N ILE A 128 10.44 -33.02 35.37
CA ILE A 128 9.77 -33.86 36.40
C ILE A 128 10.52 -35.19 36.56
N THR A 129 10.91 -35.85 35.46
CA THR A 129 11.66 -37.10 35.55
C THR A 129 13.04 -36.92 36.17
N THR A 130 13.72 -35.80 35.88
CA THR A 130 15.04 -35.50 36.44
C THR A 130 14.95 -35.26 37.93
N GLU A 131 13.99 -34.44 38.37
CA GLU A 131 13.72 -34.20 39.80
C GLU A 131 13.38 -35.50 40.54
N LEU A 132 12.56 -36.38 39.95
CA LEU A 132 12.24 -37.67 40.56
C LEU A 132 13.46 -38.59 40.66
N ILE A 133 14.32 -38.63 39.64
CA ILE A 133 15.57 -39.40 39.67
C ILE A 133 16.50 -38.87 40.76
N GLU A 134 16.63 -37.56 40.89
CA GLU A 134 17.44 -36.92 41.94
C GLU A 134 16.91 -37.27 43.34
N ILE A 135 15.60 -37.23 43.55
CA ILE A 135 14.97 -37.61 44.84
C ILE A 135 15.25 -39.07 45.17
N ILE A 136 15.04 -39.99 44.23
CA ILE A 136 15.26 -41.44 44.45
C ILE A 136 16.74 -41.71 44.70
N SER A 137 17.64 -41.14 43.89
CA SER A 137 19.09 -41.30 44.05
C SER A 137 19.57 -40.78 45.40
N GLY A 138 19.04 -39.64 45.86
CA GLY A 138 19.35 -39.08 47.19
C GLY A 138 18.85 -39.97 48.33
N ALA A 139 17.63 -40.52 48.21
CA ALA A 139 17.07 -41.42 49.22
C ALA A 139 17.86 -42.74 49.31
N SER A 140 18.18 -43.37 48.18
CA SER A 140 18.96 -44.62 48.13
C SER A 140 20.39 -44.45 48.68
N ALA A 141 21.03 -43.30 48.45
CA ALA A 141 22.34 -43.01 49.02
C ALA A 141 22.31 -42.97 50.57
N LEU A 142 21.22 -42.47 51.16
CA LEU A 142 21.02 -42.48 52.61
C LEU A 142 20.81 -43.88 53.19
N GLU A 143 20.09 -44.75 52.46
CA GLU A 143 19.91 -46.15 52.85
C GLU A 143 21.22 -46.95 52.80
N ALA A 144 22.05 -46.74 51.76
CA ALA A 144 23.33 -47.42 51.61
C ALA A 144 24.40 -46.96 52.62
N ALA A 145 24.24 -45.77 53.21
CA ALA A 145 25.15 -45.23 54.23
C ALA A 145 24.84 -45.73 55.66
N LYS A 146 23.80 -46.56 55.83
CA LYS A 146 23.34 -47.11 57.11
C LYS A 146 23.84 -48.54 57.31
#